data_AF-A0A2P1UGK8-F1
#
_entry.id   AF-A0A2P1UGK8-F1
#
_cell.length_a   1.000
_cell.length_b   1.000
_cell.length_c   1.000
_cell.angle_alpha   90.00
_cell.angle_beta   90.00
_cell.angle_gamma   90.00
#
_symmetry.space_group_name_H-M   'P 1'
#
loop_
_entity.id
_entity.type
_entity.pdbx_description
1 polymer ?
#
loop_
_entity_poly.entity_id
_entity_poly.type
_entity_poly.pdbx_seq_one_letter_code
_entity_poly.pdbx_strand_id
1 'polypeptide(L)'
;MNDSQLQAEINKLEKQVHEHNDRADDHDKTAKQASRQNNKPAYEQAKQKAEDERKKARDCKTGADELKTHLKQREQRENQKSRDFQAAQKRTSHSVAADPKTNDGTSERIKRERDEAVAAQERTKRAMEAERKVQEAKQREALTRSDNGYSR
;
A
#
# COMPACT_ATOMS: atom_id res chain seq x y z
N MET A 1 1.79 -3.81 -4.51
CA MET A 1 1.30 -2.41 -4.54
C MET A 1 1.57 -1.74 -3.20
N ASN A 2 2.27 -0.61 -3.21
CA ASN A 2 2.37 0.30 -2.07
C ASN A 2 1.15 1.25 -2.03
N ASP A 3 1.00 2.01 -0.95
CA ASP A 3 -0.20 2.85 -0.75
C ASP A 3 -0.30 4.00 -1.76
N SER A 4 0.84 4.51 -2.24
CA SER A 4 0.89 5.50 -3.32
C SER A 4 0.37 4.93 -4.65
N GLN A 5 0.74 3.70 -5.00
CA GLN A 5 0.22 3.01 -6.19
C GLN A 5 -1.27 2.69 -6.07
N LEU A 6 -1.73 2.30 -4.87
CA LEU A 6 -3.17 2.11 -4.59
C LEU A 6 -3.94 3.41 -4.77
N GLN A 7 -3.45 4.52 -4.22
CA GLN A 7 -4.09 5.82 -4.38
C GLN A 7 -4.11 6.30 -5.83
N ALA A 8 -3.04 6.05 -6.59
CA ALA A 8 -3.00 6.37 -8.02
C ALA A 8 -4.05 5.57 -8.82
N GLU A 9 -4.21 4.28 -8.51
CA GLU A 9 -5.22 3.44 -9.18
C GLU A 9 -6.65 3.86 -8.78
N ILE A 10 -6.89 4.24 -7.52
CA ILE A 10 -8.16 4.83 -7.09
C ILE A 10 -8.48 6.08 -7.91
N ASN A 11 -7.55 7.02 -7.99
CA ASN A 11 -7.75 8.27 -8.73
C ASN A 11 -8.02 8.00 -10.22
N LYS A 12 -7.34 7.01 -10.81
CA LYS A 12 -7.55 6.58 -12.19
C LYS A 12 -8.95 6.00 -12.39
N LEU A 13 -9.40 5.12 -11.49
CA LEU A 13 -10.75 4.56 -11.55
C LEU A 13 -11.81 5.64 -11.38
N GLU A 14 -11.64 6.57 -10.44
CA GLU A 14 -12.55 7.72 -10.26
C GLU A 14 -12.61 8.61 -11.51
N LYS A 15 -11.47 8.87 -12.16
CA LYS A 15 -11.44 9.57 -13.44
C LYS A 15 -12.23 8.81 -14.50
N GLN A 16 -12.07 7.49 -14.58
CA GLN A 16 -12.83 6.66 -15.53
C GLN A 16 -14.34 6.68 -15.23
N VAL A 17 -14.76 6.75 -13.96
CA VAL A 17 -16.17 6.91 -13.59
C VAL A 17 -16.73 8.20 -14.20
N HIS A 18 -16.01 9.32 -14.07
CA HIS A 18 -16.42 10.58 -14.68
C HIS A 18 -16.49 10.49 -16.21
N GLU A 19 -15.45 9.96 -16.85
CA GLU A 19 -15.41 9.80 -18.31
C GLU A 19 -16.52 8.88 -18.86
N HIS A 20 -16.91 7.83 -18.12
CA HIS A 20 -18.01 6.95 -18.51
C HIS A 20 -19.38 7.63 -18.31
N ASN A 21 -19.54 8.42 -17.24
CA ASN A 21 -20.77 9.19 -17.04
C ASN A 21 -20.94 10.29 -18.10
N ASP A 22 -19.87 11.00 -18.46
CA ASP A 22 -19.90 12.02 -19.51
C ASP A 22 -20.32 11.41 -20.86
N ARG A 23 -19.74 10.25 -21.20
CA ARG A 23 -20.13 9.49 -22.41
C ARG A 23 -21.57 9.01 -22.37
N ALA A 24 -22.05 8.56 -21.21
CA ALA A 24 -23.45 8.17 -21.05
C ALA A 24 -24.40 9.36 -21.28
N ASP A 25 -24.03 10.55 -20.78
CA ASP A 25 -24.82 11.77 -20.97
C ASP A 25 -24.84 12.22 -22.43
N ASP A 26 -23.74 12.05 -23.17
CA ASP A 26 -23.69 12.30 -24.61
C ASP A 26 -24.55 11.31 -25.41
N HIS A 27 -24.58 10.04 -25.01
CA HIS A 27 -25.51 9.06 -25.57
C HIS A 27 -26.97 9.38 -25.26
N ASP A 28 -27.28 9.87 -24.05
CA ASP A 28 -28.63 10.33 -23.70
C ASP A 28 -29.06 11.56 -24.51
N LYS A 29 -28.15 12.51 -24.79
CA LYS A 29 -28.41 13.63 -25.72
C LYS A 29 -28.70 13.11 -27.13
N THR A 30 -27.92 12.15 -27.59
CA THR A 30 -28.10 11.50 -28.90
C THR A 30 -29.47 10.81 -28.97
N ALA A 31 -29.87 10.09 -27.92
CA ALA A 31 -31.19 9.46 -27.82
C ALA A 31 -32.30 10.51 -27.90
N LYS A 32 -32.20 11.62 -27.15
CA LYS A 32 -33.18 12.72 -27.21
C LYS A 32 -33.29 13.30 -28.63
N GLN A 33 -32.17 13.46 -29.33
CA GLN A 33 -32.19 13.93 -30.72
C GLN A 33 -32.85 12.93 -31.67
N ALA A 34 -32.52 11.63 -31.57
CA ALA A 34 -33.14 10.59 -32.38
C ALA A 34 -34.65 10.49 -32.15
N SER A 35 -35.08 10.66 -30.90
CA SER A 35 -36.51 10.74 -30.54
C SER A 35 -37.22 11.91 -31.22
N ARG A 36 -36.61 13.11 -31.24
CA ARG A 36 -37.16 14.28 -31.95
C ARG A 36 -37.27 14.06 -33.46
N GLN A 37 -36.43 13.21 -34.03
CA GLN A 37 -36.45 12.84 -35.44
C GLN A 37 -37.39 11.66 -35.74
N ASN A 38 -38.14 11.15 -34.76
CA ASN A 38 -38.93 9.91 -34.85
C ASN A 38 -38.12 8.69 -35.32
N ASN A 39 -36.80 8.69 -35.10
CA ASN A 39 -35.92 7.59 -35.46
C ASN A 39 -35.80 6.60 -34.29
N LYS A 40 -36.78 5.69 -34.20
CA LYS A 40 -36.86 4.70 -33.12
C LYS A 40 -35.64 3.77 -33.01
N PRO A 41 -35.08 3.20 -34.11
CA PRO A 41 -33.87 2.37 -34.02
C PRO A 41 -32.67 3.12 -33.43
N ALA A 42 -32.43 4.36 -33.87
CA ALA A 42 -31.33 5.16 -33.35
C ALA A 42 -31.52 5.54 -31.87
N TYR A 43 -32.77 5.81 -31.46
CA TYR A 43 -33.11 6.07 -30.05
C TYR A 43 -32.78 4.87 -29.16
N GLU A 44 -33.23 3.67 -29.52
CA GLU A 44 -33.00 2.46 -28.73
C GLU A 44 -31.51 2.12 -28.66
N GLN A 45 -30.79 2.24 -29.77
CA GLN A 45 -29.35 2.01 -29.80
C GLN A 45 -28.59 3.01 -28.92
N ALA A 46 -28.95 4.30 -28.95
CA ALA A 46 -28.32 5.31 -28.13
C ALA A 46 -28.61 5.10 -26.63
N LYS A 47 -29.84 4.71 -26.28
CA LYS A 47 -30.22 4.38 -24.90
C LYS A 47 -29.44 3.16 -24.37
N GLN A 48 -29.29 2.11 -25.17
CA GLN A 48 -28.49 0.94 -24.80
C GLN A 48 -27.03 1.33 -24.53
N LYS A 49 -26.42 2.14 -25.41
CA LYS A 49 -25.05 2.63 -25.21
C LYS A 49 -24.91 3.46 -23.94
N ALA A 50 -25.88 4.32 -23.63
CA ALA A 50 -25.88 5.09 -22.39
C ALA A 50 -25.94 4.18 -21.15
N GLU A 51 -26.77 3.14 -21.18
CA GLU A 51 -26.87 2.15 -20.11
C GLU A 51 -25.58 1.34 -19.94
N ASP A 52 -24.95 0.92 -21.05
CA ASP A 52 -23.67 0.20 -21.03
C ASP A 52 -22.55 1.07 -20.44
N GLU A 53 -22.46 2.35 -20.81
CA GLU A 53 -21.48 3.28 -20.22
C GLU A 53 -21.75 3.53 -18.73
N ARG A 54 -23.01 3.67 -18.31
CA ARG A 54 -23.38 3.75 -16.88
C ARG A 54 -23.01 2.50 -16.10
N LYS A 55 -23.14 1.31 -16.71
CA LYS A 55 -22.70 0.06 -16.09
C LYS A 55 -21.19 0.07 -15.86
N LYS A 56 -20.40 0.43 -16.88
CA LYS A 56 -18.93 0.58 -16.74
C LYS A 56 -18.56 1.58 -15.64
N ALA A 57 -19.26 2.72 -15.56
CA ALA A 57 -19.06 3.70 -14.49
C ALA A 57 -19.30 3.09 -13.09
N ARG A 58 -20.34 2.26 -12.92
CA ARG A 58 -20.61 1.58 -11.65
C ARG A 58 -19.54 0.55 -11.31
N ASP A 59 -19.07 -0.19 -12.30
CA ASP A 59 -18.02 -1.20 -12.12
C ASP A 59 -16.70 -0.52 -11.69
N CYS A 60 -16.30 0.56 -12.37
CA CYS A 60 -15.13 1.36 -11.99
C CYS A 60 -15.28 1.96 -10.57
N LYS A 61 -16.46 2.46 -10.23
CA LYS A 61 -16.74 3.01 -8.89
C LYS A 61 -16.62 1.94 -7.81
N THR A 62 -17.18 0.76 -8.06
CA THR A 62 -17.10 -0.38 -7.14
C THR A 62 -15.65 -0.78 -6.90
N GLY A 63 -14.86 -0.89 -7.97
CA GLY A 63 -13.42 -1.16 -7.86
C GLY A 63 -12.67 -0.09 -7.07
N ALA A 64 -12.99 1.20 -7.26
CA ALA A 64 -12.38 2.29 -6.50
C ALA A 64 -12.70 2.19 -4.99
N ASP A 65 -13.96 1.88 -4.65
CA ASP A 65 -14.41 1.76 -3.26
C ASP A 65 -13.80 0.54 -2.55
N GLU A 66 -13.58 -0.57 -3.26
CA GLU A 66 -12.83 -1.73 -2.75
C GLU A 66 -11.38 -1.38 -2.43
N LEU A 67 -10.70 -0.67 -3.34
CA LEU A 67 -9.31 -0.24 -3.12
C LEU A 67 -9.21 0.75 -1.94
N LYS A 68 -10.15 1.69 -1.80
CA LYS A 68 -10.23 2.59 -0.63
C LYS A 68 -10.40 1.81 0.67
N THR A 69 -11.23 0.78 0.65
CA THR A 69 -11.45 -0.09 1.80
C THR A 69 -10.16 -0.82 2.19
N HIS A 70 -9.42 -1.34 1.20
CA HIS A 70 -8.11 -1.96 1.45
C HIS A 70 -7.08 -0.99 2.02
N LEU A 71 -7.03 0.25 1.51
CA LEU A 71 -6.11 1.28 2.01
C LEU A 71 -6.43 1.64 3.46
N LYS A 72 -7.71 1.83 3.80
CA LYS A 72 -8.16 2.09 5.17
C LYS A 72 -7.84 0.93 6.13
N GLN A 73 -8.02 -0.31 5.68
CA GLN A 73 -7.66 -1.49 6.49
C GLN A 73 -6.15 -1.59 6.73
N ARG A 74 -5.32 -1.21 5.76
CA ARG A 74 -3.86 -1.14 5.94
C ARG A 74 -3.47 -0.11 6.99
N GLU A 75 -3.98 1.11 6.87
CA GLU A 75 -3.74 2.19 7.84
C GLU A 75 -4.15 1.75 9.26
N GLN A 76 -5.31 1.11 9.41
CA GLN A 76 -5.75 0.58 10.70
C GLN A 76 -4.81 -0.48 11.27
N ARG A 77 -4.32 -1.39 10.43
CA ARG A 77 -3.36 -2.43 10.86
C ARG A 77 -2.01 -1.83 11.28
N GLU A 78 -1.53 -0.81 10.57
CA GLU A 78 -0.29 -0.12 10.93
C GLU A 78 -0.43 0.66 12.24
N ASN A 79 -1.54 1.35 12.43
CA ASN A 79 -1.86 2.03 13.68
C ASN A 79 -1.97 1.04 14.85
N GLN A 80 -2.56 -0.13 14.66
CA GLN A 80 -2.62 -1.16 15.69
C GLN A 80 -1.22 -1.69 16.04
N LYS A 81 -0.39 -2.00 15.04
CA LYS A 81 1.01 -2.42 15.27
C LYS A 81 1.83 -1.36 16.01
N SER A 82 1.63 -0.09 15.68
CA SER A 82 2.30 1.03 16.36
C SER A 82 1.87 1.12 17.83
N ARG A 83 0.58 0.97 18.12
CA ARG A 83 0.05 0.92 19.50
C ARG A 83 0.60 -0.27 20.28
N ASP A 84 0.63 -1.45 19.67
CA ASP A 84 1.15 -2.67 20.29
C ASP A 84 2.65 -2.53 20.59
N PHE A 85 3.42 -1.93 19.67
CA PHE A 85 4.83 -1.62 19.87
C PHE A 85 5.05 -0.62 21.01
N GLN A 86 4.27 0.45 21.09
CA GLN A 86 4.34 1.40 22.22
C GLN A 86 3.94 0.74 23.54
N ALA A 87 2.92 -0.12 23.55
CA ALA A 87 2.50 -0.86 24.73
C ALA A 87 3.58 -1.84 25.19
N ALA A 88 4.25 -2.54 24.24
CA ALA A 88 5.38 -3.39 24.53
C ALA A 88 6.57 -2.59 25.09
N GLN A 89 6.91 -1.43 24.50
CA GLN A 89 7.93 -0.54 25.04
C GLN A 89 7.60 -0.09 26.47
N LYS A 90 6.35 0.32 26.74
CA LYS A 90 5.89 0.69 28.09
C LYS A 90 6.02 -0.46 29.09
N ARG A 91 5.64 -1.67 28.70
CA ARG A 91 5.83 -2.88 29.53
C ARG A 91 7.29 -3.15 29.81
N THR A 92 8.17 -3.06 28.81
CA THR A 92 9.62 -3.22 29.02
C THR A 92 10.22 -2.10 29.89
N SER A 93 9.72 -0.87 29.82
CA SER A 93 10.17 0.22 30.68
C SER A 93 9.66 0.11 32.13
N HIS A 94 8.48 -0.49 32.33
CA HIS A 94 7.94 -0.76 33.68
C HIS A 94 8.49 -2.05 34.30
N SER A 95 8.87 -3.06 33.51
CA SER A 95 9.61 -4.22 34.03
C SER A 95 11.04 -3.86 34.45
N VAL A 96 11.57 -2.71 34.02
CA VAL A 96 12.85 -2.15 34.49
C VAL A 96 12.67 -1.30 35.76
N ALA A 97 11.43 -1.03 36.18
CA ALA A 97 11.09 -0.24 37.36
C ALA A 97 10.25 -1.06 38.35
N ALA A 98 10.77 -2.19 38.83
CA ALA A 98 10.21 -2.89 39.98
C ALA A 98 11.35 -3.39 40.89
N ASP A 99 11.40 -2.73 42.06
CA ASP A 99 12.11 -3.02 43.32
C ASP A 99 13.62 -2.78 43.47
N PRO A 100 14.05 -1.64 44.06
CA PRO A 100 15.43 -1.39 44.48
C PRO A 100 15.73 -1.89 45.92
N LYS A 101 15.04 -2.91 46.43
CA LYS A 101 15.18 -3.32 47.85
C LYS A 101 15.39 -4.82 48.10
N THR A 102 16.16 -5.53 47.26
CA THR A 102 16.88 -6.74 47.70
C THR A 102 18.14 -6.94 46.84
N ASN A 103 19.31 -6.72 47.44
CA ASN A 103 20.61 -6.95 46.79
C ASN A 103 21.13 -8.35 47.14
N ASP A 104 20.60 -9.37 46.45
CA ASP A 104 21.02 -10.78 46.59
C ASP A 104 21.85 -11.28 45.39
N GLY A 105 22.59 -10.38 44.71
CA GLY A 105 23.39 -10.74 43.52
C GLY A 105 22.60 -10.89 42.20
N THR A 106 21.27 -10.74 42.26
CA THR A 106 20.37 -10.76 41.10
C THR A 106 20.60 -9.58 40.15
N SER A 107 21.00 -8.41 40.68
CA SER A 107 21.28 -7.22 39.86
C SER A 107 22.49 -7.40 38.92
N GLU A 108 23.51 -8.17 39.31
CA GLU A 108 24.64 -8.46 38.42
C GLU A 108 24.25 -9.42 37.30
N ARG A 109 23.40 -10.41 37.60
CA ARG A 109 22.88 -11.35 36.61
C ARG A 109 22.01 -10.62 35.58
N ILE A 110 21.13 -9.73 36.03
CA ILE A 110 20.29 -8.89 35.15
C ILE A 110 21.14 -7.97 34.26
N LYS A 111 22.22 -7.37 34.81
CA LYS A 111 23.15 -6.56 34.00
C LYS A 111 23.83 -7.41 32.92
N ARG A 112 24.33 -8.60 33.27
CA ARG A 112 24.95 -9.52 32.31
C ARG A 112 23.98 -9.97 31.21
N GLU A 113 22.76 -10.37 31.57
CA GLU A 113 21.74 -10.77 30.59
C GLU A 113 21.35 -9.60 29.67
N ARG A 114 21.28 -8.37 30.21
CA ARG A 114 21.03 -7.17 29.41
C ARG A 114 22.17 -6.88 28.44
N ASP A 115 23.41 -6.95 28.91
CA ASP A 115 24.59 -6.69 28.08
C ASP A 115 24.71 -7.74 26.97
N GLU A 116 24.38 -8.99 27.27
CA GLU A 116 24.35 -10.08 26.29
C GLU A 116 23.23 -9.90 25.25
N ALA A 117 22.04 -9.46 25.68
CA ALA A 117 20.93 -9.15 24.76
C ALA A 117 21.27 -7.97 23.83
N VAL A 118 21.93 -6.92 24.33
CA VAL A 118 22.39 -5.79 23.52
C VAL A 118 23.47 -6.24 22.53
N ALA A 119 24.44 -7.05 22.98
CA ALA A 119 25.48 -7.60 22.12
C ALA A 119 24.90 -8.50 21.00
N ALA A 120 23.87 -9.29 21.31
CA ALA A 120 23.18 -10.12 20.31
C ALA A 120 22.42 -9.28 19.27
N GLN A 121 21.76 -8.20 19.70
CA GLN A 121 21.11 -7.26 18.77
C GLN A 121 22.12 -6.55 17.87
N GLU A 122 23.26 -6.12 18.42
CA GLU A 122 24.31 -5.49 17.62
C GLU A 122 24.94 -6.46 16.61
N ARG A 123 25.18 -7.72 16.99
CA ARG A 123 25.65 -8.76 16.05
C ARG A 123 24.66 -8.98 14.91
N THR A 124 23.37 -9.06 15.23
CA THR A 124 22.30 -9.23 14.22
C THR A 124 22.24 -8.03 13.28
N LYS A 125 22.36 -6.81 13.80
CA LYS A 125 22.39 -5.59 12.98
C LYS A 125 23.60 -5.56 12.04
N ARG A 126 24.79 -5.94 12.53
CA ARG A 126 26.00 -6.02 11.71
C ARG A 126 25.90 -7.09 10.63
N ALA A 127 25.29 -8.24 10.93
CA ALA A 127 25.06 -9.29 9.94
C ALA A 127 24.15 -8.82 8.80
N MET A 128 23.02 -8.17 9.12
CA MET A 128 22.12 -7.60 8.11
C MET A 128 22.78 -6.51 7.27
N GLU A 129 23.63 -5.66 7.88
CA GLU A 129 24.35 -4.62 7.15
C GLU A 129 25.41 -5.22 6.20
N ALA A 130 26.09 -6.29 6.62
CA ALA A 130 27.04 -7.01 5.77
C ALA A 130 26.34 -7.68 4.56
N GLU A 131 25.20 -8.33 4.78
CA GLU A 131 24.40 -8.91 3.70
C GLU A 131 23.93 -7.84 2.69
N ARG A 132 23.50 -6.68 3.20
CA ARG A 132 23.11 -5.54 2.34
C ARG A 132 24.28 -5.06 1.48
N LYS A 133 25.49 -4.93 2.04
CA LYS A 133 26.69 -4.53 1.28
C LYS A 133 27.08 -5.57 0.23
N VAL A 134 26.93 -6.86 0.51
CA VAL A 134 27.17 -7.93 -0.48
C VAL A 134 26.15 -7.88 -1.61
N GLN A 135 24.87 -7.64 -1.31
CA GLN A 135 23.85 -7.48 -2.34
C GLN A 135 24.09 -6.24 -3.20
N GLU A 136 24.48 -5.12 -2.60
CA GLU A 136 24.80 -3.88 -3.33
C GLU A 136 26.04 -4.07 -4.22
N ALA A 137 27.08 -4.77 -3.74
CA ALA A 137 28.25 -5.10 -4.55
C ALA A 137 27.89 -6.00 -5.74
N LYS A 138 27.04 -7.03 -5.54
CA LYS A 138 26.54 -7.89 -6.63
C LYS A 138 25.71 -7.11 -7.66
N GLN A 139 24.89 -6.16 -7.23
CA GLN A 139 24.12 -5.31 -8.13
C GLN A 139 25.03 -4.39 -8.95
N ARG A 140 26.05 -3.78 -8.33
CA ARG A 140 27.05 -2.96 -9.04
C ARG A 140 27.87 -3.78 -10.04
N GLU A 141 28.29 -4.99 -9.67
CA GLU A 141 29.03 -5.87 -10.58
C GLU A 141 28.17 -6.31 -11.78
N ALA A 142 26.89 -6.63 -11.55
CA ALA A 142 25.93 -6.93 -12.61
C ALA A 142 25.74 -5.77 -13.59
N LEU A 143 25.65 -4.53 -13.08
CA LEU A 143 25.56 -3.31 -13.90
C LEU A 143 26.84 -3.06 -14.73
N THR A 144 28.02 -3.27 -14.14
CA THR A 144 29.29 -3.11 -14.87
C THR A 144 29.56 -4.20 -15.90
N ARG A 145 29.02 -5.42 -15.71
CA ARG A 145 29.07 -6.49 -16.72
C ARG A 145 28.11 -6.25 -17.89
N SER A 146 26.97 -5.62 -17.66
CA SER A 146 26.05 -5.25 -18.76
C SER A 146 26.59 -4.10 -19.62
N ASP A 147 27.41 -3.22 -19.06
CA ASP A 147 27.99 -2.09 -19.82
C ASP A 147 29.25 -2.46 -20.63
N ASN A 148 29.95 -3.55 -20.29
CA ASN A 148 31.12 -4.02 -21.03
C ASN A 148 30.79 -5.06 -22.13
N GLY A 149 29.51 -5.37 -22.35
CA GLY A 149 29.04 -6.32 -23.37
C GLY A 149 28.64 -5.69 -24.71
N TYR A 150 28.68 -4.36 -24.83
CA TYR A 150 28.39 -3.63 -26.07
C TYR A 150 29.58 -2.75 -26.46
N SER A 151 30.68 -3.38 -26.86
CA SER A 151 31.67 -2.74 -27.73
C SER A 151 32.44 -3.80 -28.52
N ARG A 152 32.10 -3.81 -29.82
CA ARG A 152 32.65 -4.56 -30.96
C ARG A 152 32.12 -5.96 -31.21
#